data_AF-A0AAV9WQN3-F1
#
_entry.id   AF-A0AAV9WQN3-F1
#
_cell.length_a   1.000
_cell.length_b   1.000
_cell.length_c   1.000
_cell.angle_alpha   90.00
_cell.angle_beta   90.00
_cell.angle_gamma   90.00
#
_symmetry.space_group_name_H-M   'P 1'
#
loop_
_entity.id
_entity.type
_entity.pdbx_description
1 polymer ?
#
loop_
_entity_poly.entity_id
_entity_poly.type
_entity_poly.pdbx_seq_one_letter_code
_entity_poly.pdbx_strand_id
1 'polypeptide(L)'
;MVRVIIYSSGAHYGPLKPAAPLRYDMRNVTNPPRQLRGNMDGRSKKLRDHLMDNKDFVALLEAIRCDILREIERLQKLGCGEAEGAEVGVGADKEADTTHEIQQGRGETEPEHSIDADSHDNEHPTSDEDDTGDATTIHADRSITDNENGPTVVVNCFCHLGRHRSASMVEELARLKWPPGTDIEVIHRDIDKDRRNSKKQKRAGKSSRMRGDNEFAED
;
A
#
# COMPACT_ATOMS: atom_id res chain seq x y z
N MET A 1 -8.25 26.04 0.09
CA MET A 1 -7.70 25.00 -0.80
C MET A 1 -7.58 23.72 0.01
N VAL A 2 -8.01 22.58 -0.52
CA VAL A 2 -7.88 21.25 0.11
C VAL A 2 -6.74 20.51 -0.57
N ARG A 3 -5.81 19.93 0.19
CA ARG A 3 -4.75 19.06 -0.35
C ARG A 3 -5.14 17.59 -0.20
N VAL A 4 -4.86 16.75 -1.18
CA VAL A 4 -5.08 15.30 -1.12
C VAL A 4 -3.75 14.62 -1.36
N ILE A 5 -3.26 13.90 -0.36
CA ILE A 5 -2.00 13.13 -0.46
C ILE A 5 -2.35 11.66 -0.63
N ILE A 6 -2.02 11.09 -1.79
CA ILE A 6 -2.34 9.71 -2.16
C ILE A 6 -1.05 8.87 -2.16
N TYR A 7 -0.91 8.03 -1.14
CA TYR A 7 0.22 7.13 -0.99
C TYR A 7 -0.02 5.79 -1.70
N SER A 8 1.01 5.29 -2.39
CA SER A 8 1.09 3.85 -2.73
C SER A 8 2.11 3.15 -1.84
N SER A 9 1.70 2.07 -1.18
CA SER A 9 2.56 1.28 -0.30
C SER A 9 2.45 -0.24 -0.49
N GLY A 10 3.38 -0.97 0.11
CA GLY A 10 3.43 -2.42 0.20
C GLY A 10 3.28 -2.89 1.65
N ALA A 11 2.32 -3.78 1.92
CA ALA A 11 2.08 -4.38 3.24
C ALA A 11 3.35 -5.05 3.82
N HIS A 12 4.22 -5.60 2.96
CA HIS A 12 5.51 -6.17 3.36
C HIS A 12 6.41 -5.18 4.13
N TYR A 13 6.30 -3.87 3.88
CA TYR A 13 7.09 -2.85 4.58
C TYR A 13 6.33 -2.17 5.73
N GLY A 14 5.26 -2.81 6.23
CA GLY A 14 4.42 -2.33 7.33
C GLY A 14 3.44 -1.20 6.94
N PRO A 15 2.57 -0.77 7.87
CA PRO A 15 1.64 0.33 7.65
C PRO A 15 2.35 1.68 7.45
N LEU A 16 1.62 2.70 7.00
CA LEU A 16 2.11 4.08 7.07
C LEU A 16 2.19 4.56 8.52
N LYS A 17 3.13 5.46 8.79
CA LYS A 17 3.28 6.19 10.05
C LYS A 17 3.39 7.69 9.71
N PRO A 18 2.43 8.55 10.09
CA PRO A 18 1.13 8.21 10.71
C PRO A 18 0.24 7.35 9.78
N ALA A 19 -0.79 6.74 10.35
CA ALA A 19 -1.78 6.00 9.56
C ALA A 19 -2.65 6.96 8.73
N ALA A 20 -2.87 6.64 7.46
CA ALA A 20 -3.83 7.36 6.63
C ALA A 20 -5.27 7.08 7.12
N PRO A 21 -6.17 8.09 7.18
CA PRO A 21 -7.59 7.87 7.47
C PRO A 21 -8.27 6.97 6.43
N LEU A 22 -7.99 7.19 5.13
CA LEU A 22 -8.53 6.36 4.05
C LEU A 22 -7.50 5.31 3.61
N ARG A 23 -7.86 4.02 3.67
CA ARG A 23 -6.94 2.89 3.41
C ARG A 23 -7.61 1.82 2.55
N TYR A 24 -6.96 1.44 1.45
CA TYR A 24 -7.53 0.50 0.48
C TYR A 24 -6.56 -0.63 0.14
N ASP A 25 -7.05 -1.87 0.27
CA ASP A 25 -6.28 -3.08 -0.01
C ASP A 25 -6.41 -3.52 -1.47
N MET A 26 -5.34 -3.34 -2.23
CA MET A 26 -5.22 -3.73 -3.62
C MET A 26 -4.75 -5.18 -3.80
N ARG A 27 -4.74 -6.02 -2.76
CA ARG A 27 -4.38 -7.45 -2.85
C ARG A 27 -5.48 -8.30 -3.49
N ASN A 28 -6.75 -7.90 -3.38
CA ASN A 28 -7.90 -8.64 -3.92
C ASN A 28 -8.08 -8.46 -5.43
N VAL A 29 -7.65 -7.31 -5.97
CA VAL A 29 -7.62 -7.03 -7.41
C VAL A 29 -6.68 -7.97 -8.16
N THR A 30 -7.07 -8.44 -9.34
CA THR A 30 -6.29 -9.37 -10.18
C THR A 30 -4.81 -9.00 -10.29
N ASN A 31 -3.93 -9.98 -10.05
CA ASN A 31 -2.49 -9.77 -10.04
C ASN A 31 -1.95 -9.75 -11.49
N PRO A 32 -1.26 -8.67 -11.93
CA PRO A 32 -0.78 -8.58 -13.31
C PRO A 32 0.21 -9.70 -13.69
N PRO A 33 0.26 -10.11 -14.97
CA PRO A 33 1.07 -11.23 -15.43
C PRO A 33 2.57 -11.00 -15.20
N ARG A 34 3.31 -12.10 -15.01
CA ARG A 34 4.73 -12.12 -14.59
C ARG A 34 5.63 -11.26 -15.48
N GLN A 35 5.37 -11.23 -16.79
CA GLN A 35 6.12 -10.42 -17.75
C GLN A 35 6.01 -8.92 -17.48
N LEU A 36 4.82 -8.41 -17.10
CA LEU A 36 4.65 -7.01 -16.75
C LEU A 36 5.31 -6.71 -15.39
N ARG A 37 5.12 -7.61 -14.39
CA ARG A 37 5.68 -7.45 -13.03
C ARG A 37 7.21 -7.45 -12.95
N GLY A 38 7.91 -8.08 -13.90
CA GLY A 38 9.37 -8.14 -13.89
C GLY A 38 10.01 -6.78 -14.19
N ASN A 39 9.49 -6.09 -15.21
CA ASN A 39 10.16 -4.96 -15.84
C ASN A 39 9.45 -3.61 -15.65
N MET A 40 8.18 -3.60 -15.26
CA MET A 40 7.37 -2.38 -15.11
C MET A 40 6.89 -2.19 -13.67
N ASP A 41 6.59 -0.96 -13.33
CA ASP A 41 5.94 -0.54 -12.09
C ASP A 41 4.68 0.28 -12.40
N GLY A 42 3.91 0.71 -11.38
CA GLY A 42 2.65 1.42 -11.59
C GLY A 42 2.72 2.72 -12.39
N ARG A 43 3.91 3.33 -12.53
CA ARG A 43 4.12 4.52 -13.38
C ARG A 43 4.10 4.19 -14.88
N SER A 44 4.20 2.91 -15.23
CA SER A 44 4.25 2.42 -16.61
C SER A 44 2.86 2.32 -17.23
N LYS A 45 2.56 3.11 -18.27
CA LYS A 45 1.25 3.14 -18.94
C LYS A 45 0.72 1.73 -19.27
N LYS A 46 1.54 0.89 -19.91
CA LYS A 46 1.17 -0.49 -20.30
C LYS A 46 0.72 -1.38 -19.13
N LEU A 47 1.22 -1.15 -17.91
CA LEU A 47 0.76 -1.87 -16.72
C LEU A 47 -0.60 -1.36 -16.24
N ARG A 48 -0.84 -0.04 -16.33
CA ARG A 48 -2.11 0.57 -15.95
C ARG A 48 -3.21 0.26 -16.95
N ASP A 49 -2.94 0.35 -18.25
CA ASP A 49 -3.86 -0.05 -19.32
C ASP A 49 -4.39 -1.48 -19.07
N HIS A 50 -3.50 -2.43 -18.80
CA HIS A 50 -3.88 -3.82 -18.48
C HIS A 50 -4.69 -3.98 -17.17
N LEU A 51 -4.51 -3.07 -16.21
CA LEU A 51 -5.30 -3.07 -14.97
C LEU A 51 -6.66 -2.37 -15.15
N MET A 52 -6.77 -1.41 -16.08
CA MET A 52 -8.03 -0.78 -16.49
C MET A 52 -8.96 -1.75 -17.25
N ASP A 53 -8.41 -2.76 -17.94
CA ASP A 53 -9.20 -3.84 -18.54
C ASP A 53 -9.97 -4.69 -17.48
N ASN A 54 -9.59 -4.60 -16.20
CA ASN A 54 -10.22 -5.35 -15.11
C ASN A 54 -11.32 -4.55 -14.40
N LYS A 55 -12.54 -5.10 -14.38
CA LYS A 55 -13.73 -4.46 -13.80
C LYS A 55 -13.60 -4.19 -12.30
N ASP A 56 -12.98 -5.09 -11.54
CA ASP A 56 -12.83 -4.94 -10.09
C ASP A 56 -11.86 -3.80 -9.74
N PHE A 57 -10.82 -3.61 -10.57
CA PHE A 57 -9.94 -2.44 -10.47
C PHE A 57 -10.71 -1.16 -10.73
N VAL A 58 -11.49 -1.08 -11.80
CA VAL A 58 -12.26 0.12 -12.17
C VAL A 58 -13.31 0.45 -11.10
N ALA A 59 -14.08 -0.54 -10.63
CA ALA A 59 -15.05 -0.36 -9.55
C ALA A 59 -14.38 0.14 -8.25
N LEU A 60 -13.21 -0.39 -7.90
CA LEU A 60 -12.46 0.07 -6.73
C LEU A 60 -11.86 1.48 -6.94
N LEU A 61 -11.41 1.83 -8.15
CA LEU A 61 -10.97 3.19 -8.49
C LEU A 61 -12.12 4.20 -8.31
N GLU A 62 -13.32 3.86 -8.78
CA GLU A 62 -14.52 4.68 -8.62
C GLU A 62 -14.94 4.82 -7.16
N ALA A 63 -14.93 3.73 -6.38
CA ALA A 63 -15.22 3.76 -4.94
C ALA A 63 -14.25 4.69 -4.18
N ILE A 64 -12.94 4.52 -4.38
CA ILE A 64 -11.91 5.37 -3.77
C ILE A 64 -12.11 6.84 -4.16
N ARG A 65 -12.42 7.11 -5.44
CA ARG A 65 -12.70 8.48 -5.91
C ARG A 65 -13.90 9.09 -5.18
N CYS A 66 -15.00 8.35 -5.04
CA CYS A 66 -16.20 8.82 -4.36
C CYS A 66 -15.96 9.14 -2.88
N ASP A 67 -15.18 8.32 -2.17
CA ASP A 67 -14.82 8.58 -0.77
C ASP A 67 -13.93 9.83 -0.62
N ILE A 68 -12.94 10.00 -1.50
CA ILE A 68 -12.08 11.20 -1.51
C ILE A 68 -12.93 12.46 -1.81
N LEU A 69 -13.86 12.39 -2.76
CA LEU A 69 -14.76 13.51 -3.08
C LEU A 69 -15.65 13.89 -1.88
N ARG A 70 -16.21 12.89 -1.18
CA ARG A 70 -16.99 13.11 0.05
C ARG A 70 -16.17 13.84 1.12
N GLU A 71 -14.91 13.44 1.30
CA GLU A 71 -14.02 14.04 2.30
C GLU A 71 -13.53 15.44 1.91
N ILE A 72 -13.26 15.69 0.61
CA ILE A 72 -13.02 17.05 0.09
C ILE A 72 -14.22 17.96 0.38
N GLU A 73 -15.44 17.52 0.08
CA GLU A 73 -16.66 18.31 0.30
C GLU A 73 -16.87 18.62 1.78
N ARG A 74 -16.65 17.62 2.67
CA ARG A 74 -16.71 17.77 4.12
C ARG A 74 -15.75 18.86 4.61
N LEU A 75 -14.50 18.84 4.14
CA LEU A 75 -13.47 19.81 4.51
C LEU A 75 -13.72 21.21 3.91
N GLN A 76 -14.25 21.29 2.68
CA GLN A 76 -14.62 22.56 2.06
C GLN A 76 -15.76 23.26 2.83
N LYS A 77 -16.80 22.53 3.23
CA LYS A 77 -17.91 23.09 4.03
C LYS A 77 -17.44 23.66 5.36
N LEU A 78 -16.53 22.96 6.06
CA LEU A 78 -15.93 23.45 7.31
C LEU A 78 -15.09 24.73 7.08
N GLY A 79 -14.37 24.82 5.97
CA GLY A 79 -13.56 26.00 5.61
C GLY A 79 -14.36 27.24 5.17
N CYS A 80 -15.66 27.11 4.91
CA CYS A 80 -16.55 28.23 4.55
C CYS A 80 -17.47 28.67 5.71
N GLY A 81 -17.31 28.11 6.91
CA GLY A 81 -18.22 28.30 8.05
C GLY A 81 -18.05 29.57 8.89
N GLU A 82 -17.11 30.47 8.57
CA GLU A 82 -16.90 31.72 9.31
C GLU A 82 -17.48 32.95 8.58
N ALA A 83 -18.79 32.89 8.29
CA ALA A 83 -19.64 34.07 8.12
C ALA A 83 -21.11 33.70 8.44
N GLU A 84 -21.66 34.35 9.48
CA GLU A 84 -23.08 34.35 9.90
C GLU A 84 -23.70 33.03 10.43
N GLY A 85 -23.61 32.84 11.76
CA GLY A 85 -24.78 33.02 12.64
C GLY A 85 -25.85 31.92 12.74
N ALA A 86 -25.77 31.14 13.83
CA ALA A 86 -26.85 30.32 14.43
C ALA A 86 -27.37 29.14 13.56
N GLU A 87 -27.97 28.06 14.09
CA GLU A 87 -28.56 27.81 15.41
C GLU A 87 -28.42 26.33 15.85
N VAL A 88 -28.63 26.06 17.14
CA VAL A 88 -28.32 24.77 17.79
C VAL A 88 -29.38 23.70 17.49
N GLY A 89 -28.98 22.61 16.83
CA GLY A 89 -29.80 21.41 16.61
C GLY A 89 -29.19 20.16 17.26
N VAL A 90 -29.74 19.72 18.40
CA VAL A 90 -29.36 18.48 19.08
C VAL A 90 -29.98 17.28 18.35
N GLY A 91 -29.19 16.24 18.04
CA GLY A 91 -29.73 15.07 17.35
C GLY A 91 -28.75 13.93 17.06
N ALA A 92 -28.60 13.06 18.06
CA ALA A 92 -28.59 11.60 17.96
C ALA A 92 -27.49 10.88 17.14
N ASP A 93 -26.58 10.29 17.90
CA ASP A 93 -25.97 8.96 17.74
C ASP A 93 -26.46 8.07 16.56
N LYS A 94 -25.50 7.69 15.71
CA LYS A 94 -25.41 6.37 15.06
C LYS A 94 -24.01 6.13 14.50
N GLU A 95 -23.20 5.40 15.25
CA GLU A 95 -22.02 4.73 14.67
C GLU A 95 -22.49 3.62 13.73
N ALA A 96 -21.96 3.61 12.51
CA ALA A 96 -22.16 2.57 11.53
C ALA A 96 -20.80 2.13 10.97
N ASP A 97 -20.07 1.36 11.78
CA ASP A 97 -18.90 0.61 11.31
C ASP A 97 -19.35 -0.31 10.17
N THR A 98 -18.96 0.04 8.95
CA THR A 98 -19.39 -0.65 7.72
C THR A 98 -18.22 -1.40 7.12
N THR A 99 -17.74 -2.41 7.84
CA THR A 99 -16.76 -3.38 7.33
C THR A 99 -17.44 -4.29 6.30
N HIS A 100 -17.23 -4.02 5.01
CA HIS A 100 -17.76 -4.82 3.91
C HIS A 100 -16.92 -6.09 3.66
N GLU A 101 -17.27 -7.18 4.34
CA GLU A 101 -16.74 -8.52 4.07
C GLU A 101 -17.65 -9.25 3.06
N ILE A 102 -17.12 -9.63 1.90
CA ILE A 102 -17.86 -10.35 0.86
C ILE A 102 -17.56 -11.85 0.98
N GLN A 103 -18.50 -12.60 1.52
CA GLN A 103 -18.47 -14.06 1.50
C GLN A 103 -18.88 -14.59 0.12
N GLN A 104 -18.10 -15.53 -0.43
CA GLN A 104 -18.54 -16.35 -1.56
C GLN A 104 -18.24 -17.84 -1.31
N GLY A 105 -19.32 -18.60 -1.15
CA GLY A 105 -19.66 -19.60 -2.17
C GLY A 105 -18.72 -20.81 -2.27
N ARG A 106 -18.82 -21.70 -1.29
CA ARG A 106 -18.41 -23.11 -1.39
C ARG A 106 -18.93 -23.76 -2.68
N GLY A 107 -18.03 -24.35 -3.48
CA GLY A 107 -18.34 -25.15 -4.66
C GLY A 107 -17.37 -26.33 -4.74
N GLU A 108 -17.88 -27.54 -4.53
CA GLU A 108 -17.10 -28.76 -4.38
C GLU A 108 -16.96 -29.50 -5.72
N THR A 109 -15.72 -29.79 -6.16
CA THR A 109 -15.46 -30.95 -7.05
C THR A 109 -13.98 -31.36 -7.00
N GLU A 110 -13.73 -32.54 -6.41
CA GLU A 110 -12.50 -33.33 -6.56
C GLU A 110 -12.35 -33.79 -8.04
N PRO A 111 -11.13 -34.04 -8.56
CA PRO A 111 -10.56 -35.38 -8.37
C PRO A 111 -9.04 -35.42 -8.10
N GLU A 112 -8.69 -36.07 -6.99
CA GLU A 112 -7.68 -37.12 -6.86
C GLU A 112 -6.64 -37.30 -8.01
N HIS A 113 -5.36 -37.05 -7.72
CA HIS A 113 -4.28 -37.89 -8.24
C HIS A 113 -3.10 -37.95 -7.26
N SER A 114 -2.73 -39.16 -6.86
CA SER A 114 -1.60 -39.45 -5.98
C SER A 114 -0.25 -39.41 -6.73
N ILE A 115 0.81 -39.07 -5.99
CA ILE A 115 2.16 -39.67 -6.07
C ILE A 115 2.91 -39.45 -4.74
N ASP A 116 3.73 -40.43 -4.36
CA ASP A 116 4.32 -40.61 -3.04
C ASP A 116 5.69 -39.91 -2.80
N ALA A 117 6.08 -39.88 -1.52
CA ALA A 117 7.45 -39.86 -0.97
C ALA A 117 8.42 -38.71 -1.36
N ASP A 118 8.93 -37.98 -0.36
CA ASP A 118 10.08 -38.48 0.41
C ASP A 118 10.21 -37.80 1.78
N SER A 119 11.01 -38.39 2.67
CA SER A 119 11.25 -38.01 4.05
C SER A 119 12.16 -36.77 4.17
N HIS A 120 12.04 -36.01 5.27
CA HIS A 120 13.20 -35.80 6.14
C HIS A 120 12.82 -35.15 7.49
N ASP A 121 13.06 -35.96 8.52
CA ASP A 121 13.18 -35.68 9.95
C ASP A 121 13.87 -34.35 10.34
N ASN A 122 13.36 -33.69 11.39
CA ASN A 122 14.17 -32.94 12.36
C ASN A 122 13.32 -32.48 13.57
N GLU A 123 13.62 -33.01 14.75
CA GLU A 123 12.95 -32.68 16.01
C GLU A 123 13.76 -31.67 16.86
N HIS A 124 13.09 -30.63 17.40
CA HIS A 124 13.35 -29.93 18.69
C HIS A 124 14.81 -29.43 19.05
N PRO A 125 15.04 -28.75 20.19
CA PRO A 125 14.22 -27.82 20.99
C PRO A 125 14.76 -26.36 20.82
N THR A 126 14.53 -25.31 21.64
CA THR A 126 13.89 -25.11 22.97
C THR A 126 13.28 -23.68 23.07
N SER A 127 12.74 -23.35 24.24
CA SER A 127 12.36 -22.02 24.76
C SER A 127 13.55 -21.14 25.17
N ASP A 128 13.33 -19.82 25.17
CA ASP A 128 13.63 -18.93 26.32
C ASP A 128 12.62 -17.77 26.31
N GLU A 129 11.95 -17.54 27.45
CA GLU A 129 10.96 -16.48 27.65
C GLU A 129 11.54 -15.45 28.64
N ASP A 130 11.87 -14.24 28.16
CA ASP A 130 12.29 -13.14 29.04
C ASP A 130 11.15 -12.18 29.33
N ASP A 131 10.81 -12.14 30.62
CA ASP A 131 10.00 -11.15 31.32
C ASP A 131 10.56 -9.72 31.18
N THR A 132 9.68 -8.73 31.06
CA THR A 132 9.73 -7.43 31.77
C THR A 132 8.56 -6.57 31.26
N GLY A 133 7.55 -6.34 32.11
CA GLY A 133 6.49 -5.37 31.80
C GLY A 133 6.89 -3.92 32.08
N ASP A 134 6.18 -2.97 31.48
CA ASP A 134 5.91 -1.67 32.11
C ASP A 134 4.55 -1.10 31.63
N ALA A 135 3.99 -0.21 32.44
CA ALA A 135 2.59 0.21 32.39
C ALA A 135 2.38 1.57 31.71
N THR A 136 1.11 1.89 31.42
CA THR A 136 0.60 3.27 31.19
C THR A 136 1.16 3.94 29.90
N THR A 137 0.35 4.46 28.97
CA THR A 137 -0.72 5.43 29.24
C THR A 137 -1.74 5.45 28.11
N ILE A 138 -3.01 5.57 28.47
CA ILE A 138 -4.08 5.94 27.55
C ILE A 138 -3.88 7.41 27.16
N HIS A 139 -3.23 7.66 26.03
CA HIS A 139 -3.31 8.95 25.34
C HIS A 139 -4.31 8.85 24.20
N ALA A 140 -5.57 9.08 24.57
CA ALA A 140 -6.54 9.62 23.62
C ALA A 140 -6.16 11.06 23.25
N ASP A 141 -6.63 11.45 22.07
CA ASP A 141 -6.84 12.82 21.61
C ASP A 141 -5.63 13.66 21.11
N ARG A 142 -5.93 14.45 20.06
CA ARG A 142 -5.19 15.58 19.46
C ARG A 142 -3.66 15.45 19.25
N SER A 143 -3.16 15.70 18.04
CA SER A 143 -3.45 16.97 17.34
C SER A 143 -3.13 16.90 15.84
N ILE A 144 -4.13 17.19 15.01
CA ILE A 144 -3.92 17.66 13.63
C ILE A 144 -3.73 19.17 13.72
N THR A 145 -2.52 19.63 14.06
CA THR A 145 -2.17 21.05 14.10
C THR A 145 -0.75 21.31 13.60
N ASP A 146 -0.59 21.35 12.28
CA ASP A 146 0.46 22.09 11.58
C ASP A 146 -0.22 22.85 10.43
N ASN A 147 -1.07 23.81 10.81
CA ASN A 147 -2.12 24.38 9.96
C ASN A 147 -1.65 25.62 9.17
N GLU A 148 -0.39 25.64 8.72
CA GLU A 148 0.06 26.57 7.66
C GLU A 148 -0.26 26.04 6.26
N ASN A 149 -0.39 24.71 6.14
CA ASN A 149 -0.87 24.03 4.95
C ASN A 149 -2.34 23.65 5.18
N GLY A 150 -3.23 24.05 4.27
CA GLY A 150 -4.68 23.90 4.44
C GLY A 150 -5.20 22.46 4.61
N PRO A 151 -6.52 22.31 4.85
CA PRO A 151 -7.14 21.02 5.19
C PRO A 151 -6.72 19.91 4.23
N THR A 152 -6.23 18.81 4.79
CA THR A 152 -5.56 17.74 4.04
C THR A 152 -6.27 16.39 4.19
N VAL A 153 -6.59 15.76 3.06
CA VAL A 153 -7.05 14.36 2.97
C VAL A 153 -5.84 13.47 2.75
N VAL A 154 -5.70 12.39 3.53
CA VAL A 154 -4.62 11.41 3.36
C VAL A 154 -5.17 10.04 3.03
N VAL A 155 -4.70 9.48 1.91
CA VAL A 155 -5.17 8.22 1.33
C VAL A 155 -4.00 7.26 1.19
N ASN A 156 -4.20 5.97 1.46
CA ASN A 156 -3.20 4.93 1.24
C ASN A 156 -3.77 3.73 0.49
N CYS A 157 -3.39 3.59 -0.78
CA CYS A 157 -3.60 2.36 -1.54
C CYS A 157 -2.41 1.44 -1.28
N PHE A 158 -2.63 0.22 -0.78
CA PHE A 158 -1.55 -0.73 -0.51
C PHE A 158 -1.71 -2.05 -1.25
N CYS A 159 -0.63 -2.67 -1.70
CA CYS A 159 -0.63 -4.05 -2.19
C CYS A 159 0.45 -4.86 -1.47
N HIS A 160 0.90 -6.01 -1.97
CA HIS A 160 1.93 -6.79 -1.27
C HIS A 160 3.29 -6.06 -1.17
N LEU A 161 3.86 -5.63 -2.31
CA LEU A 161 5.17 -4.95 -2.38
C LEU A 161 5.10 -3.46 -2.76
N GLY A 162 3.92 -2.89 -3.00
CA GLY A 162 3.78 -1.46 -3.32
C GLY A 162 4.25 -1.02 -4.70
N ARG A 163 4.63 -1.95 -5.59
CA ARG A 163 5.22 -1.65 -6.91
C ARG A 163 4.26 -1.65 -8.10
N HIS A 164 3.17 -2.42 -8.04
CA HIS A 164 2.30 -2.69 -9.20
C HIS A 164 0.89 -2.13 -9.00
N ARG A 165 -0.01 -2.91 -8.39
CA ARG A 165 -1.45 -2.59 -8.26
C ARG A 165 -1.69 -1.27 -7.53
N SER A 166 -1.14 -1.09 -6.32
CA SER A 166 -1.29 0.17 -5.58
C SER A 166 -0.63 1.37 -6.26
N ALA A 167 0.56 1.21 -6.84
CA ALA A 167 1.22 2.29 -7.59
C ALA A 167 0.42 2.68 -8.85
N SER A 168 -0.24 1.73 -9.51
CA SER A 168 -1.11 1.98 -10.67
C SER A 168 -2.39 2.72 -10.24
N MET A 169 -2.98 2.35 -9.10
CA MET A 169 -4.20 2.94 -8.58
C MET A 169 -4.02 4.44 -8.28
N VAL A 170 -2.95 4.82 -7.57
CA VAL A 170 -2.68 6.23 -7.26
C VAL A 170 -2.33 7.06 -8.50
N GLU A 171 -1.67 6.44 -9.48
CA GLU A 171 -1.35 7.05 -10.77
C GLU A 171 -2.58 7.32 -11.64
N GLU A 172 -3.63 6.49 -11.55
CA GLU A 172 -4.91 6.79 -12.21
C GLU A 172 -5.76 7.79 -11.42
N LEU A 173 -5.81 7.70 -10.08
CA LEU A 173 -6.48 8.71 -9.24
C LEU A 173 -5.99 10.13 -9.52
N ALA A 174 -4.68 10.33 -9.72
CA ALA A 174 -4.11 11.63 -10.05
C ALA A 174 -4.39 12.12 -11.48
N ARG A 175 -4.88 11.26 -12.38
CA ARG A 175 -5.30 11.62 -13.75
C ARG A 175 -6.77 12.01 -13.83
N LEU A 176 -7.55 11.73 -12.78
CA LEU A 176 -8.96 12.10 -12.70
C LEU A 176 -9.14 13.61 -12.56
N LYS A 177 -10.34 14.07 -12.95
CA LYS A 177 -10.77 15.45 -12.66
C LYS A 177 -11.27 15.54 -11.23
N TRP A 178 -10.71 16.51 -10.50
CA TRP A 178 -11.03 16.86 -9.12
C TRP A 178 -11.70 18.24 -9.05
N PRO A 179 -12.39 18.58 -7.94
CA PRO A 179 -13.02 19.88 -7.76
C PRO A 179 -12.00 21.05 -7.82
N PRO A 180 -12.44 22.27 -8.18
CA PRO A 180 -11.58 23.44 -8.14
C PRO A 180 -11.13 23.73 -6.70
N GLY A 181 -9.89 24.20 -6.54
CA GLY A 181 -9.31 24.43 -5.22
C GLY A 181 -8.91 23.16 -4.47
N THR A 182 -8.86 22.01 -5.15
CA THR A 182 -8.21 20.78 -4.69
C THR A 182 -6.83 20.64 -5.33
N ASP A 183 -5.81 20.37 -4.51
CA ASP A 183 -4.45 20.00 -4.94
C ASP A 183 -4.21 18.50 -4.70
N ILE A 184 -3.55 17.81 -5.63
CA ILE A 184 -3.35 16.35 -5.59
C ILE A 184 -1.87 16.01 -5.63
N GLU A 185 -1.39 15.31 -4.60
CA GLU A 185 -0.01 14.84 -4.50
C GLU A 185 0.05 13.31 -4.44
N VAL A 186 0.92 12.70 -5.23
CA VAL A 186 1.13 11.24 -5.25
C VAL A 186 2.49 10.89 -4.67
N ILE A 187 2.52 9.99 -3.69
CA ILE A 187 3.75 9.57 -3.02
C ILE A 187 3.92 8.04 -3.08
N HIS A 188 4.95 7.59 -3.79
CA HIS A 188 5.28 6.17 -3.90
C HIS A 188 6.30 5.74 -2.84
N ARG A 189 5.84 5.20 -1.70
CA ARG A 189 6.73 4.84 -0.57
C ARG A 189 7.78 3.78 -0.93
N ASP A 190 7.37 2.77 -1.72
CA ASP A 190 8.10 1.50 -1.82
C ASP A 190 8.65 1.21 -3.23
N ILE A 191 8.31 2.03 -4.23
CA ILE A 191 8.54 1.72 -5.66
C ILE A 191 10.03 1.57 -6.03
N ASP A 192 10.91 2.33 -5.37
CA ASP A 192 12.36 2.34 -5.60
C ASP A 192 13.18 1.64 -4.49
N LYS A 193 12.55 0.81 -3.63
CA LYS A 193 13.27 0.06 -2.58
C LYS A 193 14.06 -1.12 -3.14
N ASP A 194 13.46 -1.97 -3.98
CA ASP A 194 14.10 -3.18 -4.56
C ASP A 194 15.34 -2.86 -5.42
N ARG A 195 15.38 -1.68 -6.05
CA ARG A 195 16.48 -1.26 -6.94
C ARG A 195 17.73 -0.82 -6.17
N ARG A 196 17.63 -0.54 -4.86
CA ARG A 196 18.77 -0.12 -4.03
C ARG A 196 19.62 -1.32 -3.59
N ASN A 197 19.00 -2.42 -3.19
CA ASN A 197 19.71 -3.61 -2.70
C ASN A 197 20.51 -4.33 -3.83
N SER A 198 19.93 -4.42 -5.02
CA SER A 198 20.57 -5.08 -6.19
C SER A 198 21.84 -4.37 -6.71
N LYS A 199 22.03 -3.07 -6.43
CA LYS A 199 23.29 -2.37 -6.75
C LYS A 199 24.44 -2.71 -5.78
N LYS A 200 24.15 -3.09 -4.53
CA LYS A 200 25.19 -3.37 -3.52
C LYS A 200 25.93 -4.68 -3.79
N GLN A 201 25.22 -5.73 -4.23
CA GLN A 201 25.83 -7.03 -4.55
C GLN A 201 26.78 -6.99 -5.76
N LYS A 202 26.52 -6.16 -6.78
CA LYS A 202 27.37 -6.09 -7.99
C LYS A 202 28.79 -5.53 -7.76
N ARG A 203 29.10 -4.99 -6.58
CA ARG A 203 30.45 -4.51 -6.23
C ARG A 203 31.32 -5.52 -5.48
N ALA A 204 30.76 -6.60 -4.93
CA ALA A 204 31.51 -7.58 -4.15
C ALA A 204 32.16 -8.70 -4.99
N GLY A 205 31.61 -9.03 -6.16
CA GLY A 205 32.02 -10.20 -6.95
C GLY A 205 33.19 -10.00 -7.92
N LYS A 206 34.09 -9.03 -7.70
CA LYS A 206 35.11 -8.63 -8.72
C LYS A 206 36.58 -8.73 -8.28
N SER A 207 36.90 -9.35 -7.14
CA SER A 207 38.27 -9.50 -6.62
C SER A 207 38.85 -10.93 -6.68
N SER A 208 38.08 -11.94 -7.10
CA SER A 208 38.55 -13.34 -7.18
C SER A 208 38.79 -13.77 -8.62
N ARG A 209 39.96 -13.39 -9.15
CA ARG A 209 40.67 -13.94 -10.34
C ARG A 209 41.88 -13.06 -10.63
N MET A 210 43.03 -13.37 -10.04
CA MET A 210 44.39 -13.03 -10.49
C MET A 210 45.43 -13.53 -9.46
N ARG A 211 45.70 -14.84 -9.50
CA ARG A 211 47.04 -15.41 -9.29
C ARG A 211 47.07 -16.69 -10.10
N GLY A 212 47.74 -16.63 -11.25
CA GLY A 212 47.88 -17.76 -12.15
C GLY A 212 49.09 -18.60 -11.76
N ASP A 213 49.02 -19.87 -12.11
CA ASP A 213 50.11 -20.83 -11.99
C ASP A 213 51.21 -20.56 -13.04
N ASN A 214 52.46 -20.69 -12.59
CA ASN A 214 53.70 -21.01 -13.30
C ASN A 214 54.78 -21.06 -12.19
N GLU A 215 55.81 -21.89 -12.22
CA GLU A 215 56.46 -22.52 -13.38
C GLU A 215 56.93 -23.94 -13.02
N PHE A 216 56.95 -24.82 -14.03
CA PHE A 216 57.52 -26.17 -13.94
C PHE A 216 58.95 -26.10 -14.50
N ALA A 217 59.95 -26.49 -13.70
CA ALA A 217 61.34 -26.57 -14.15
C ALA A 217 61.94 -27.91 -13.70
N GLU A 218 62.39 -28.68 -14.68
CA GLU A 218 63.01 -30.01 -14.51
C GLU A 218 64.52 -29.88 -14.33
N ASP A 219 65.10 -30.68 -13.43
CA ASP A 219 66.47 -31.23 -13.49
C ASP A 219 66.54 -32.46 -12.55
#